data_AF-A0A8J5MRV9-F1
#
_entry.id   AF-A0A8J5MRV9-F1
#
_cell.length_a   1.000
_cell.length_b   1.000
_cell.length_c   1.000
_cell.angle_alpha   90.00
_cell.angle_beta   90.00
_cell.angle_gamma   90.00
#
_symmetry.space_group_name_H-M   'P 1'
#
loop_
_entity.id
_entity.type
_entity.pdbx_description
1 polymer ?
#
loop_
_entity_poly.entity_id
_entity_poly.type
_entity_poly.pdbx_seq_one_letter_code
_entity_poly.pdbx_strand_id
1 'polypeptide(L)'
;MEENFLFCKQLETTTTGEDLFKLADSFIKEENLRWDHCFSVCSDGAPVMLGARQGFTARVKQVNPAVIVVECLLNSVMEDVIQIVNFIQSSALNSRLFNQMCSDMGSEYEHLLYYSAVR
;
A
#
# COMPACT_ATOMS: atom_id res chain seq x y z
N MET A 1 4.59 -10.37 17.10
CA MET A 1 3.79 -9.20 16.68
C MET A 1 2.76 -9.76 15.74
N GLU A 2 1.47 -9.69 16.08
CA GLU A 2 0.42 -10.15 15.18
C GLU A 2 0.07 -9.02 14.23
N GLU A 3 0.11 -9.32 12.94
CA GLU A 3 -0.30 -8.41 11.88
C GLU A 3 -1.69 -8.84 11.41
N ASN A 4 -2.63 -7.90 11.39
CA ASN A 4 -3.99 -8.15 10.95
C ASN A 4 -4.29 -7.29 9.72
N PHE A 5 -4.74 -7.93 8.65
CA PHE A 5 -5.28 -7.24 7.49
C PHE A 5 -6.68 -6.71 7.82
N LEU A 6 -6.83 -5.38 7.84
CA LEU A 6 -8.10 -4.74 8.21
C LEU A 6 -9.06 -4.64 7.02
N PHE A 7 -8.63 -4.02 5.92
CA PHE A 7 -9.45 -3.91 4.70
C PHE A 7 -8.61 -3.51 3.48
N CYS A 8 -9.17 -3.78 2.30
CA CYS A 8 -8.81 -3.15 1.03
C CYS A 8 -10.11 -2.79 0.32
N LYS A 9 -10.34 -1.49 0.08
CA LYS A 9 -11.55 -0.96 -0.56
C LYS A 9 -11.14 -0.08 -1.74
N GLN A 10 -11.87 -0.18 -2.83
CA GLN A 10 -11.70 0.70 -3.98
C GLN A 10 -12.22 2.10 -3.66
N LEU A 11 -11.57 3.13 -4.20
CA LEU A 11 -12.08 4.50 -4.19
C LEU A 11 -13.01 4.68 -5.40
N GLU A 12 -14.29 4.94 -5.14
CA GLU A 12 -15.32 5.13 -6.17
C GLU A 12 -15.26 6.50 -6.86
N THR A 13 -14.64 7.49 -6.20
CA THR A 13 -14.61 8.89 -6.65
C THR A 13 -13.19 9.32 -7.01
N THR A 14 -12.68 10.36 -6.36
CA THR A 14 -11.34 10.89 -6.55
C THR A 14 -10.35 10.27 -5.58
N THR A 15 -9.08 10.44 -5.89
CA THR A 15 -7.98 10.01 -5.02
C THR A 15 -7.46 11.19 -4.20
N THR A 16 -8.36 11.95 -3.54
CA THR A 16 -7.92 13.06 -2.67
C THR A 16 -7.65 12.56 -1.25
N GLY A 17 -6.89 13.34 -0.47
CA GLY A 17 -6.68 13.04 0.94
C GLY A 17 -7.99 13.02 1.75
N GLU A 18 -9.05 13.68 1.26
CA GLU A 18 -10.37 13.64 1.87
C GLU A 18 -11.10 12.33 1.64
N ASP A 19 -11.09 11.85 0.40
CA ASP A 19 -11.77 10.60 0.03
C ASP A 19 -11.16 9.42 0.78
N LEU A 20 -9.82 9.38 0.83
CA LEU A 20 -9.07 8.42 1.62
C LEU A 20 -9.42 8.49 3.11
N PHE A 21 -9.50 9.71 3.67
CA PHE A 21 -9.85 9.88 5.09
C PHE A 21 -11.27 9.41 5.37
N LYS A 22 -12.26 9.80 4.55
CA LYS A 22 -13.64 9.37 4.71
C LYS A 22 -13.79 7.86 4.63
N LEU A 23 -13.10 7.21 3.70
CA LEU A 23 -13.13 5.76 3.54
C LEU A 23 -12.56 5.07 4.80
N ALA A 24 -11.38 5.50 5.26
CA ALA A 24 -10.75 4.94 6.46
C ALA A 24 -11.54 5.22 7.73
N ASP A 25 -12.07 6.44 7.89
CA ASP A 25 -12.88 6.85 9.04
C ASP A 25 -14.20 6.09 9.11
N SER A 26 -14.85 5.85 7.97
CA SER A 26 -16.04 5.00 7.89
C SER A 26 -15.74 3.59 8.38
N PHE A 27 -14.64 2.99 7.91
CA PHE A 27 -14.22 1.66 8.37
C PHE A 27 -13.89 1.63 9.87
N ILE A 28 -13.11 2.59 10.38
CA ILE A 28 -12.76 2.65 11.81
C ILE A 28 -14.02 2.74 12.67
N LYS A 29 -15.04 3.51 12.25
CA LYS A 29 -16.32 3.59 12.95
C LYS A 29 -17.14 2.30 12.84
N GLU A 30 -17.22 1.70 11.66
CA GLU A 30 -17.91 0.42 11.40
C GLU A 30 -17.38 -0.69 12.34
N GLU A 31 -16.06 -0.75 12.50
CA GLU A 31 -15.37 -1.75 13.35
C GLU A 31 -15.29 -1.35 14.83
N ASN A 32 -15.95 -0.26 15.26
CA ASN A 32 -15.85 0.29 16.61
C ASN A 32 -14.41 0.58 17.09
N LEU A 33 -13.51 0.83 16.14
CA LEU A 33 -12.16 1.30 16.40
C LEU A 33 -12.16 2.80 16.67
N ARG A 34 -11.04 3.31 17.17
CA ARG A 34 -10.91 4.73 17.51
C ARG A 34 -9.58 5.31 17.07
N TRP A 35 -9.63 6.49 16.45
CA TRP A 35 -8.44 7.20 15.99
C TRP A 35 -7.47 7.57 17.12
N ASP A 36 -7.95 7.82 18.34
CA ASP A 36 -7.09 8.14 19.48
C ASP A 36 -6.25 6.94 19.96
N HIS A 37 -6.60 5.72 19.54
CA HIS A 37 -5.78 4.52 19.75
C HIS A 37 -4.81 4.26 18.59
N CYS A 38 -4.91 5.00 17.48
CA CYS A 38 -3.96 4.91 16.38
C CYS A 38 -2.63 5.58 16.78
N PHE A 39 -1.61 4.76 17.03
CA PHE A 39 -0.29 5.26 17.41
C PHE A 39 0.44 5.92 16.22
N SER A 40 0.37 5.29 15.05
CA SER A 40 1.05 5.79 13.86
C SER A 40 0.33 5.44 12.56
N VAL A 41 0.61 6.25 11.55
CA VAL A 41 0.21 6.04 10.16
C VAL A 41 1.48 5.96 9.32
N CYS A 42 1.62 4.89 8.54
CA CYS A 42 2.69 4.73 7.55
C CYS A 42 2.11 4.94 6.14
N SER A 43 2.76 5.76 5.31
CA SER A 43 2.30 6.03 3.93
C SER A 43 3.46 6.19 2.95
N ASP A 44 3.22 6.01 1.65
CA ASP A 44 4.21 6.06 0.56
C ASP A 44 4.82 7.45 0.26
N GLY A 45 4.55 8.44 1.09
CA GLY A 45 5.09 9.79 0.92
C GLY A 45 4.37 10.64 -0.14
N ALA A 46 3.36 10.11 -0.84
CA ALA A 46 2.71 10.85 -1.91
C ALA A 46 2.06 12.16 -1.41
N PRO A 47 1.99 13.23 -2.23
CA PRO A 47 1.40 14.50 -1.81
C PRO A 47 -0.05 14.39 -1.31
N VAL A 48 -0.82 13.44 -1.84
CA VAL A 48 -2.18 13.12 -1.36
C VAL A 48 -2.18 12.58 0.08
N MET A 49 -1.12 11.90 0.50
CA MET A 49 -0.97 11.35 1.85
C MET A 49 -0.41 12.39 2.82
N LEU A 50 0.71 13.03 2.45
CA LEU A 50 1.50 13.89 3.34
C LEU A 50 1.20 15.40 3.22
N GLY A 51 0.33 15.82 2.30
CA GLY A 51 0.01 17.23 2.08
C GLY A 51 -0.40 17.95 3.38
N ALA A 52 0.31 19.01 3.75
CA ALA A 52 0.17 19.65 5.07
C ALA A 52 -1.23 20.22 5.37
N ARG A 53 -2.01 20.56 4.34
CA ARG A 53 -3.37 21.12 4.47
C ARG A 53 -4.47 20.15 4.03
N GLN A 54 -4.24 19.49 2.89
CA GLN A 54 -5.25 18.67 2.22
C GLN A 54 -4.83 17.20 2.09
N GLY A 55 -3.75 16.78 2.73
CA GLY A 55 -3.34 15.38 2.76
C GLY A 55 -4.23 14.54 3.68
N PHE A 56 -4.20 13.22 3.47
CA PHE A 56 -4.82 12.25 4.37
C PHE A 56 -4.32 12.42 5.82
N THR A 57 -3.00 12.46 6.00
CA THR A 57 -2.38 12.53 7.34
C THR A 57 -2.68 13.85 8.06
N ALA A 58 -2.83 14.95 7.32
CA ALA A 58 -3.27 16.23 7.89
C ALA A 58 -4.69 16.14 8.48
N ARG A 59 -5.58 15.36 7.85
CA ARG A 59 -6.95 15.10 8.37
C ARG A 59 -6.92 14.14 9.55
N VAL A 60 -6.11 13.09 9.51
CA VAL A 60 -5.92 12.19 10.67
C VAL A 60 -5.44 12.99 11.89
N LYS A 61 -4.50 13.93 11.71
CA LYS A 61 -4.03 14.82 12.79
C LYS A 61 -5.13 15.71 13.39
N GLN A 62 -6.22 15.97 12.68
CA GLN A 62 -7.36 16.73 13.23
C GLN A 62 -8.16 15.90 14.23
N VAL A 63 -8.25 14.58 14.02
CA VAL A 63 -8.99 13.65 14.92
C VAL A 63 -8.08 12.98 15.95
N ASN A 64 -6.78 12.89 15.68
CA ASN A 64 -5.76 12.45 16.62
C ASN A 64 -4.46 13.30 16.43
N PRO A 65 -4.31 14.40 17.19
CA PRO A 65 -3.11 15.24 17.11
C PRO A 65 -1.80 14.56 17.52
N ALA A 66 -1.87 13.46 18.29
CA ALA A 66 -0.71 12.73 18.80
C ALA A 66 -0.19 11.66 17.82
N VAL A 67 -0.90 11.41 16.71
CA VAL A 67 -0.51 10.39 15.72
C VAL A 67 0.86 10.69 15.12
N ILE A 68 1.70 9.65 15.05
CA ILE A 68 3.00 9.73 14.38
C ILE A 68 2.80 9.39 12.89
N VAL A 69 3.30 10.24 12.01
CA VAL A 69 3.28 9.99 10.56
C VAL A 69 4.66 9.52 10.14
N VAL A 70 4.73 8.34 9.52
CA VAL A 70 5.95 7.71 9.04
C VAL A 70 5.86 7.55 7.53
N GLU A 71 6.94 7.88 6.83
CA GLU A 71 7.06 7.59 5.41
C GLU A 71 7.57 6.17 5.22
N CYS A 72 6.89 5.42 4.35
CA CYS A 72 7.21 4.04 4.06
C CYS A 72 8.41 3.97 3.11
N LEU A 73 9.49 3.33 3.55
CA LEU A 73 10.69 3.11 2.73
C LEU A 73 10.50 2.02 1.67
N LEU A 74 9.28 1.45 1.54
CA LEU A 74 9.02 0.43 0.54
C LEU A 74 9.19 0.94 -0.89
N ASN A 75 9.11 2.25 -1.15
CA ASN A 75 9.34 2.79 -2.48
C ASN A 75 10.68 2.35 -3.08
N SER A 76 11.77 2.38 -2.30
CA SER A 76 13.09 1.97 -2.82
C SER A 76 13.15 0.47 -3.12
N VAL A 77 12.53 -0.36 -2.28
CA VAL A 77 12.47 -1.81 -2.51
C VAL A 77 11.55 -2.14 -3.68
N MET A 78 10.45 -1.42 -3.83
CA MET A 78 9.50 -1.59 -4.91
C MET A 78 10.11 -1.27 -6.27
N GLU A 79 10.99 -0.26 -6.36
CA GLU A 79 11.75 0.02 -7.59
C GLU A 79 12.62 -1.16 -8.03
N ASP A 80 13.32 -1.81 -7.09
CA ASP A 80 14.12 -3.00 -7.37
C ASP A 80 13.22 -4.19 -7.78
N VAL A 81 12.12 -4.40 -7.05
CA VAL A 81 11.14 -5.45 -7.37
C VAL A 81 10.54 -5.25 -8.76
N ILE A 82 10.18 -4.02 -9.13
CA ILE A 82 9.66 -3.69 -10.47
C ILE A 82 10.70 -4.04 -11.55
N GLN A 83 11.97 -3.71 -11.34
CA GLN A 83 13.03 -4.07 -12.29
C GLN A 83 13.17 -5.58 -12.44
N ILE A 84 13.12 -6.33 -11.34
CA ILE A 84 13.19 -7.80 -11.34
C ILE A 84 11.97 -8.39 -12.07
N VAL A 85 10.76 -7.95 -11.75
CA VAL A 85 9.53 -8.42 -12.40
C VAL A 85 9.57 -8.13 -13.90
N ASN A 86 10.00 -6.93 -14.30
CA ASN A 86 10.13 -6.55 -15.70
C ASN A 86 11.17 -7.41 -16.42
N PHE A 87 12.31 -7.71 -15.80
CA PHE A 87 13.31 -8.61 -16.36
C PHE A 87 12.75 -10.03 -16.55
N ILE A 88 12.03 -10.56 -15.56
CA ILE A 88 11.41 -11.89 -15.65
C ILE A 88 10.38 -11.92 -16.79
N GLN A 89 9.53 -10.91 -16.88
CA GLN A 89 8.46 -10.84 -17.89
C GLN A 89 8.95 -10.42 -19.29
N SER A 90 10.17 -9.89 -19.41
CA SER A 90 10.72 -9.44 -20.70
C SER A 90 10.88 -10.55 -21.74
N SER A 91 10.88 -11.82 -21.33
CA SER A 91 10.93 -12.96 -22.26
C SER A 91 10.22 -14.20 -21.72
N ALA A 92 9.63 -14.97 -22.64
CA ALA A 92 8.97 -16.24 -22.30
C ALA A 92 9.93 -17.27 -21.65
N LEU A 93 11.22 -17.20 -21.97
CA LEU A 93 12.23 -18.07 -21.35
C LEU A 93 12.40 -17.73 -19.87
N ASN A 94 12.57 -16.45 -19.53
CA ASN A 94 12.76 -16.00 -18.16
C ASN A 94 11.53 -16.34 -17.30
N SER A 95 10.31 -16.06 -17.79
CA SER A 95 9.08 -16.44 -17.08
C SER A 95 9.00 -17.95 -16.83
N ARG A 96 9.35 -18.79 -17.81
CA ARG A 96 9.35 -20.25 -17.63
C ARG A 96 10.38 -20.71 -16.60
N LEU A 97 11.59 -20.13 -16.61
CA LEU A 97 12.63 -20.44 -15.62
C LEU A 97 12.21 -20.02 -14.21
N PHE A 98 11.60 -18.84 -14.07
CA PHE A 98 11.07 -18.36 -12.80
C PHE A 98 9.96 -19.28 -12.27
N ASN A 99 9.00 -19.67 -13.12
CA ASN A 99 7.93 -20.60 -12.73
C ASN A 99 8.52 -21.93 -12.23
N GLN A 100 9.51 -22.50 -12.94
CA GLN A 100 10.16 -23.74 -12.51
C GLN A 100 10.84 -23.58 -11.15
N MET A 101 11.58 -22.48 -10.96
CA MET A 101 12.21 -22.17 -9.68
C MET A 101 11.18 -22.06 -8.54
N CYS A 102 10.04 -21.39 -8.77
CA CYS A 102 8.95 -21.30 -7.80
C CYS A 102 8.36 -22.67 -7.46
N SER A 103 8.14 -23.52 -8.48
CA SER A 103 7.62 -24.87 -8.32
C SER A 103 8.56 -25.75 -7.50
N ASP A 104 9.86 -25.72 -7.82
CA ASP A 104 10.91 -26.47 -7.11
C ASP A 104 11.03 -26.06 -5.64
N MET A 105 10.73 -24.79 -5.34
CA MET A 105 10.72 -24.25 -3.98
C MET A 105 9.40 -24.49 -3.23
N GLY A 106 8.40 -25.09 -3.87
CA GLY A 106 7.07 -25.32 -3.28
C GLY A 106 6.28 -24.03 -3.03
N SER A 107 6.47 -23.01 -3.86
CA SER A 107 5.71 -21.75 -3.78
C SER A 107 4.22 -21.98 -4.04
N GLU A 108 3.36 -21.31 -3.29
CA GLU A 108 1.91 -21.29 -3.55
C GLU A 108 1.58 -20.61 -4.89
N TYR A 109 2.37 -19.61 -5.26
CA TYR A 109 2.19 -18.82 -6.47
C TYR A 109 3.44 -18.96 -7.36
N GLU A 110 3.23 -19.43 -8.59
CA GLU A 110 4.32 -19.62 -9.56
C GLU A 110 4.37 -18.50 -10.61
N HIS A 111 3.32 -17.69 -10.73
CA HIS A 111 3.20 -16.65 -11.76
C HIS A 111 3.22 -15.24 -11.18
N LEU A 112 3.88 -14.33 -11.88
CA LEU A 112 3.90 -12.92 -11.53
C LEU A 112 2.76 -12.16 -12.20
N LEU A 113 2.17 -11.21 -11.46
CA LEU A 113 1.26 -10.22 -12.03
C LEU A 113 2.04 -9.21 -12.89
N TYR A 114 1.47 -8.83 -14.03
CA TYR A 114 2.07 -7.81 -14.88
C TYR A 114 1.80 -6.42 -14.29
N TYR A 115 2.86 -5.77 -13.79
CA TYR A 115 2.79 -4.39 -13.32
C TYR A 115 3.44 -3.46 -14.35
N SER A 116 2.62 -2.78 -15.15
CA SER A 116 3.09 -1.58 -15.85
C SER A 116 2.92 -0.40 -14.91
N ALA A 117 4.02 0.28 -14.58
CA ALA A 117 3.98 1.60 -13.95
C ALA A 117 3.38 2.61 -14.95
N VAL A 118 2.05 2.54 -15.16
CA VAL A 118 1.32 3.58 -15.86
C VAL A 118 1.08 4.66 -14.82
N ARG A 119 1.86 5.73 -14.94
CA ARG A 119 1.68 6.96 -14.18
C ARG A 119 1.35 8.07 -15.14
#